data_AF-A0A8H6LNJ7-F1
#
_entry.id   AF-A0A8H6LNJ7-F1
#
_cell.length_a   1.000
_cell.length_b   1.000
_cell.length_c   1.000
_cell.angle_alpha   90.00
_cell.angle_beta   90.00
_cell.angle_gamma   90.00
#
_symmetry.space_group_name_H-M   'P 1'
#
loop_
_entity.id
_entity.type
_entity.pdbx_description
1 polymer ?
#
loop_
_entity_poly.entity_id
_entity_poly.type
_entity_poly.pdbx_seq_one_letter_code
_entity_poly.pdbx_strand_id
1 'polypeptide(L)'
;MSNLKTLDIAVPVGLLHSIGNLFNGPFDLACLQSCTLFYQDEADQYWDLQENIHIFTHPTLETLVIKRAKLDDRGFELIERPHNTALSKLHLIECDINDDALSDVLMFPEALKEFVLTQREEPEPELEESSASIRDYILSLKEQCHSLETITIDFPMLASARPLALREFTALKTLRLNWDYQLFGKSTKKPRLHSVGLPPELETLEFFNPLGTDEEVTDLFVSAIESLHITCRKLKELIVLVDEDEVPKEVLEAVKKQEQLHLNVIGGDLDDDDDE
;
A
#
# COMPACT_ATOMS: atom_id res chain seq x y z
N MET A 1 -3.79 26.70 -20.16
CA MET A 1 -2.60 25.96 -19.66
C MET A 1 -2.55 24.57 -20.31
N SER A 2 -2.51 24.49 -21.65
CA SER A 2 -2.76 23.24 -22.38
C SER A 2 -1.59 22.24 -22.42
N ASN A 3 -0.39 22.64 -22.02
CA ASN A 3 0.83 21.81 -22.08
C ASN A 3 1.36 21.42 -20.69
N LEU A 4 0.60 21.67 -19.62
CA LEU A 4 1.04 21.35 -18.27
C LEU A 4 1.02 19.83 -18.10
N LYS A 5 2.18 19.23 -17.80
CA LYS A 5 2.33 17.78 -17.60
C LYS A 5 2.33 17.37 -16.14
N THR A 6 2.77 18.26 -15.28
CA THR A 6 2.89 18.03 -13.85
C THR A 6 2.23 19.18 -13.12
N LEU A 7 1.34 18.86 -12.19
CA LEU A 7 0.70 19.82 -11.30
C LEU A 7 1.02 19.41 -9.86
N ASP A 8 1.63 20.31 -9.11
CA ASP A 8 1.86 20.16 -7.67
C ASP A 8 1.26 21.39 -7.00
N ILE A 9 0.22 21.17 -6.20
CA ILE A 9 -0.56 22.28 -5.65
C ILE A 9 -1.01 22.01 -4.22
N ALA A 10 -0.79 23.03 -3.38
CA ALA A 10 -1.47 23.22 -2.12
C ALA A 10 -2.91 23.62 -2.43
N VAL A 11 -3.90 22.82 -2.05
CA VAL A 11 -5.31 23.16 -2.27
C VAL A 11 -5.80 23.97 -1.07
N PRO A 12 -5.99 25.30 -1.21
CA PRO A 12 -6.54 26.11 -0.13
C PRO A 12 -8.02 25.78 0.07
N VAL A 13 -8.52 26.00 1.29
CA VAL A 13 -9.92 25.74 1.69
C VAL A 13 -10.94 26.33 0.70
N GLY A 14 -10.67 27.52 0.15
CA GLY A 14 -11.57 28.18 -0.80
C GLY A 14 -11.74 27.47 -2.16
N LEU A 15 -10.85 26.52 -2.50
CA LEU A 15 -10.88 25.80 -3.78
C LEU A 15 -11.39 24.35 -3.66
N LEU A 16 -11.59 23.80 -2.47
CA LEU A 16 -11.88 22.36 -2.25
C LEU A 16 -13.09 21.83 -3.03
N HIS A 17 -14.16 22.62 -3.12
CA HIS A 17 -15.41 22.24 -3.81
C HIS A 17 -15.33 22.48 -5.33
N SER A 18 -14.29 23.16 -5.81
CA SER A 18 -14.17 23.62 -7.20
C SER A 18 -12.95 23.08 -7.92
N ILE A 19 -11.97 22.52 -7.20
CA ILE A 19 -10.73 22.01 -7.78
C ILE A 19 -11.02 20.85 -8.74
N GLY A 20 -12.02 20.01 -8.43
CA GLY A 20 -12.52 18.97 -9.33
C GLY A 20 -12.95 19.50 -10.71
N ASN A 21 -13.43 20.75 -10.80
CA ASN A 21 -13.78 21.36 -12.09
C ASN A 21 -12.57 21.60 -13.00
N LEU A 22 -11.35 21.68 -12.45
CA LEU A 22 -10.13 21.74 -13.27
C LEU A 22 -9.85 20.43 -14.01
N PHE A 23 -10.43 19.32 -13.54
CA PHE A 23 -10.29 17.98 -14.12
C PHE A 23 -11.49 17.57 -14.98
N ASN A 24 -12.54 18.41 -15.04
CA ASN A 24 -13.80 18.11 -15.73
C ASN A 24 -13.77 18.29 -17.26
N GLY A 25 -12.80 19.04 -17.79
CA GLY A 25 -12.78 19.45 -19.19
C GLY A 25 -11.77 18.65 -20.02
N PRO A 26 -12.11 18.15 -21.23
CA PRO A 26 -11.15 17.50 -22.13
C PRO A 26 -10.05 18.45 -22.66
N PHE A 27 -10.19 19.76 -22.42
CA PHE A 27 -9.22 20.79 -22.83
C PHE A 27 -8.46 21.40 -21.65
N ASP A 28 -8.98 21.25 -20.44
CA ASP A 28 -8.34 21.71 -19.22
C ASP A 28 -7.35 20.62 -18.80
N LEU A 29 -6.08 20.98 -18.65
CA LEU A 29 -5.03 20.05 -18.25
C LEU A 29 -4.88 18.80 -19.17
N ALA A 30 -5.22 18.91 -20.45
CA ALA A 30 -5.23 17.79 -21.41
C ALA A 30 -3.89 17.05 -21.62
N CYS A 31 -2.77 17.59 -21.10
CA CYS A 31 -1.45 16.96 -21.13
C CYS A 31 -0.97 16.52 -19.74
N LEU A 32 -1.82 16.61 -18.71
CA LEU A 32 -1.47 16.32 -17.33
C LEU A 32 -1.27 14.82 -17.16
N GLN A 33 -0.07 14.44 -16.74
CA GLN A 33 0.34 13.05 -16.51
C GLN A 33 0.59 12.79 -15.02
N SER A 34 1.00 13.81 -14.26
CA SER A 34 1.28 13.67 -12.83
C SER A 34 0.65 14.80 -12.04
N CYS A 35 -0.04 14.45 -10.96
CA CYS A 35 -0.70 15.40 -10.07
C CYS A 35 -0.40 15.07 -8.62
N THR A 36 0.04 16.07 -7.86
CA THR A 36 0.15 16.03 -6.40
C THR A 36 -0.78 17.07 -5.83
N LEU A 37 -1.73 16.62 -5.01
CA LEU A 37 -2.71 17.46 -4.33
C LEU A 37 -2.49 17.30 -2.83
N PHE A 38 -2.17 18.39 -2.15
CA PHE A 38 -2.12 18.40 -0.69
C PHE A 38 -3.08 19.42 -0.13
N TYR A 39 -3.90 18.97 0.82
CA TYR A 39 -4.79 19.88 1.53
C TYR A 39 -3.99 20.80 2.45
N GLN A 40 -4.28 22.11 2.40
CA GLN A 40 -3.67 23.09 3.26
C GLN A 40 -4.76 23.86 4.03
N ASP A 41 -4.86 23.56 5.33
CA ASP A 41 -5.77 24.21 6.27
C ASP A 41 -5.03 24.54 7.57
N GLU A 42 -5.37 25.66 8.17
CA GLU A 42 -4.81 26.09 9.46
C GLU A 42 -5.24 25.15 10.60
N ALA A 43 -6.40 24.50 10.45
CA ALA A 43 -6.91 23.52 11.41
C ALA A 43 -6.42 22.08 11.14
N ASP A 44 -5.52 21.90 10.16
CA ASP A 44 -4.89 20.62 9.81
C ASP A 44 -5.90 19.47 9.58
N GLN A 45 -7.08 19.79 9.03
CA GLN A 45 -8.15 18.80 8.82
C GLN A 45 -7.87 17.87 7.62
N TYR A 46 -8.85 17.05 7.26
CA TYR A 46 -8.86 16.29 6.01
C TYR A 46 -9.73 16.97 4.95
N TRP A 47 -9.26 16.96 3.70
CA TRP A 47 -10.07 17.37 2.55
C TRP A 47 -11.08 16.28 2.17
N ASP A 48 -12.36 16.61 2.22
CA ASP A 48 -13.44 15.74 1.73
C ASP A 48 -13.39 15.59 0.19
N LEU A 49 -13.12 14.37 -0.28
CA LEU A 49 -13.01 14.05 -1.69
C LEU A 49 -14.35 13.82 -2.38
N GLN A 50 -15.48 13.74 -1.66
CA GLN A 50 -16.76 13.30 -2.21
C GLN A 50 -17.20 14.06 -3.48
N GLU A 51 -16.92 15.36 -3.56
CA GLU A 51 -17.26 16.21 -4.73
C GLU A 51 -16.19 16.21 -5.84
N ASN A 52 -15.09 15.47 -5.67
CA ASN A 52 -13.87 15.60 -6.47
C ASN A 52 -13.50 14.31 -7.24
N ILE A 53 -14.49 13.46 -7.52
CA ILE A 53 -14.35 12.22 -8.31
C ILE A 53 -13.57 12.42 -9.63
N HIS A 54 -13.72 13.60 -10.25
CA HIS A 54 -13.15 13.92 -11.56
C HIS A 54 -11.62 13.85 -11.60
N ILE A 55 -10.96 13.97 -10.46
CA ILE A 55 -9.50 13.82 -10.35
C ILE A 55 -9.09 12.40 -10.73
N PHE A 56 -9.84 11.40 -10.25
CA PHE A 56 -9.58 9.99 -10.49
C PHE A 56 -9.92 9.56 -11.92
N THR A 57 -10.80 10.31 -12.60
CA THR A 57 -11.30 9.99 -13.94
C THR A 57 -10.62 10.78 -15.06
N HIS A 58 -9.57 11.55 -14.73
CA HIS A 58 -8.85 12.35 -15.71
C HIS A 58 -8.14 11.47 -16.77
N PRO A 59 -8.38 11.69 -18.08
CA PRO A 59 -8.06 10.71 -19.13
C PRO A 59 -6.56 10.48 -19.34
N THR A 60 -5.71 11.49 -19.10
CA THR A 60 -4.26 11.39 -19.33
C THR A 60 -3.45 11.25 -18.05
N LEU A 61 -4.10 11.27 -16.88
CA LEU A 61 -3.41 11.27 -15.60
C LEU A 61 -2.86 9.88 -15.31
N GLU A 62 -1.53 9.76 -15.24
CA GLU A 62 -0.81 8.50 -15.02
C GLU A 62 -0.41 8.30 -13.55
N THR A 63 -0.16 9.40 -12.83
CA THR A 63 0.27 9.41 -11.43
C THR A 63 -0.55 10.40 -10.62
N LEU A 64 -1.17 9.93 -9.55
CA LEU A 64 -1.92 10.75 -8.60
C LEU A 64 -1.39 10.54 -7.19
N VAL A 65 -0.98 11.64 -6.56
CA VAL A 65 -0.63 11.70 -5.15
C VAL A 65 -1.64 12.61 -4.45
N ILE A 66 -2.36 12.06 -3.48
CA ILE A 66 -3.28 12.82 -2.62
C ILE A 66 -2.74 12.76 -1.21
N LYS A 67 -2.64 13.94 -0.58
CA LYS A 67 -2.21 14.08 0.80
C LYS A 67 -3.28 14.76 1.65
N ARG A 68 -3.52 14.21 2.85
CA ARG A 68 -4.48 14.74 3.85
C ARG A 68 -5.90 14.90 3.31
N ALA A 69 -6.46 13.79 2.84
CA ALA A 69 -7.82 13.76 2.31
C ALA A 69 -8.64 12.65 2.98
N LYS A 70 -9.96 12.79 2.97
CA LYS A 70 -10.89 11.79 3.46
C LYS A 70 -11.93 11.40 2.42
N LEU A 71 -12.41 10.17 2.52
CA LEU A 71 -13.50 9.63 1.71
C LEU A 71 -14.24 8.58 2.54
N ASP A 72 -15.50 8.87 2.83
CA ASP A 72 -16.36 8.03 3.66
C ASP A 72 -17.00 6.87 2.87
N ASP A 73 -17.72 6.01 3.59
CA ASP A 73 -18.40 4.82 3.05
C ASP A 73 -19.47 5.11 1.98
N ARG A 74 -19.94 6.37 1.88
CA ARG A 74 -20.87 6.79 0.83
C ARG A 74 -20.19 6.80 -0.54
N GLY A 75 -18.86 6.88 -0.56
CA GLY A 75 -18.05 6.92 -1.76
C GLY A 75 -18.48 8.07 -2.68
N PHE A 76 -18.45 7.80 -3.98
CA PHE A 76 -18.93 8.74 -4.98
C PHE A 76 -20.34 8.39 -5.44
N GLU A 77 -21.19 9.41 -5.61
CA GLU A 77 -22.49 9.20 -6.25
C GLU A 77 -22.26 8.58 -7.64
N LEU A 78 -22.94 7.46 -7.92
CA LEU A 78 -22.83 6.64 -9.13
C LEU A 78 -23.01 7.47 -10.41
N ILE A 79 -21.94 8.09 -10.87
CA ILE A 79 -21.83 8.72 -12.19
C ILE A 79 -21.65 7.59 -13.21
N GLU A 80 -22.27 7.74 -14.39
CA GLU A 80 -22.05 6.88 -15.55
C GLU A 80 -20.54 6.62 -15.73
N ARG A 81 -20.11 5.39 -15.39
CA ARG A 81 -18.71 4.97 -15.25
C ARG A 81 -17.84 5.49 -16.41
N PRO A 82 -16.97 6.48 -16.18
CA PRO A 82 -16.04 6.91 -17.22
C PRO A 82 -15.11 5.74 -17.56
N HIS A 83 -15.00 5.47 -18.85
CA HIS A 83 -14.15 4.43 -19.40
C HIS A 83 -12.67 4.67 -19.01
N ASN A 84 -12.00 3.60 -18.56
CA ASN A 84 -10.56 3.39 -18.48
C ASN A 84 -9.68 4.64 -18.43
N THR A 85 -9.18 4.96 -17.24
CA THR A 85 -8.23 6.06 -17.04
C THR A 85 -6.80 5.57 -17.29
N ALA A 86 -5.90 6.51 -17.61
CA ALA A 86 -4.47 6.21 -17.75
C ALA A 86 -3.76 6.00 -16.40
N LEU A 87 -4.49 6.05 -15.27
CA LEU A 87 -3.91 6.05 -13.94
C LEU A 87 -3.16 4.74 -13.69
N SER A 88 -1.86 4.87 -13.45
CA SER A 88 -0.95 3.74 -13.24
C SER A 88 -0.32 3.76 -11.85
N LYS A 89 -0.31 4.92 -11.18
CA LYS A 89 0.21 5.09 -9.81
C LYS A 89 -0.76 5.89 -8.96
N LEU A 90 -1.13 5.34 -7.80
CA LEU A 90 -2.00 6.00 -6.83
C LEU A 90 -1.34 6.00 -5.45
N HIS A 91 -1.07 7.18 -4.92
CA HIS A 91 -0.44 7.38 -3.62
C HIS A 91 -1.39 8.15 -2.70
N LEU A 92 -1.75 7.53 -1.58
CA LEU A 92 -2.62 8.09 -0.54
C LEU A 92 -1.77 8.30 0.71
N ILE A 93 -1.48 9.57 1.02
CA ILE A 93 -0.50 9.96 2.03
C ILE A 93 -1.23 10.67 3.17
N GLU A 94 -1.20 10.08 4.36
CA GLU A 94 -1.90 10.61 5.55
C GLU A 94 -3.38 10.86 5.24
N CYS A 95 -4.03 9.92 4.55
CA CYS A 95 -5.44 10.00 4.16
C CYS A 95 -6.32 9.15 5.09
N ASP A 96 -7.57 9.58 5.27
CA ASP A 96 -8.61 8.86 6.00
C ASP A 96 -9.65 8.29 5.02
N ILE A 97 -9.34 7.13 4.43
CA ILE A 97 -10.10 6.57 3.30
C ILE A 97 -10.74 5.25 3.71
N ASN A 98 -12.06 5.18 3.58
CA ASN A 98 -12.79 3.94 3.74
C ASN A 98 -12.42 2.91 2.64
N ASP A 99 -12.33 1.63 2.99
CA ASP A 99 -11.92 0.55 2.09
C ASP A 99 -12.95 0.24 0.99
N ASP A 100 -14.26 0.35 1.26
CA ASP A 100 -15.29 0.19 0.25
C ASP A 100 -15.23 1.32 -0.78
N ALA A 101 -15.05 2.57 -0.30
CA ALA A 101 -14.90 3.72 -1.19
C ALA A 101 -13.60 3.68 -2.01
N LEU A 102 -12.52 3.14 -1.44
CA LEU A 102 -11.29 2.85 -2.19
C LEU A 102 -11.53 1.82 -3.29
N SER A 103 -12.34 0.78 -3.03
CA SER A 103 -12.70 -0.21 -4.04
C SER A 103 -13.38 0.46 -5.24
N ASP A 104 -14.28 1.42 -4.99
CA ASP A 104 -14.94 2.20 -6.05
C ASP A 104 -13.94 3.02 -6.87
N VAL A 105 -12.96 3.68 -6.23
CA VAL A 105 -11.87 4.39 -6.91
C VAL A 105 -11.08 3.47 -7.83
N LEU A 106 -10.78 2.25 -7.35
CA LEU A 106 -9.96 1.28 -8.04
C LEU A 106 -10.67 0.64 -9.24
N MET A 107 -11.96 0.90 -9.46
CA MET A 107 -12.65 0.51 -10.70
C MET A 107 -12.34 1.43 -11.89
N PHE A 108 -11.85 2.65 -11.68
CA PHE A 108 -11.59 3.60 -12.77
C PHE A 108 -10.33 3.30 -13.61
N PRO A 109 -9.18 2.95 -13.00
CA PRO A 109 -7.96 2.63 -13.73
C PRO A 109 -8.09 1.34 -14.55
N GLU A 110 -7.53 1.31 -15.76
CA GLU A 110 -7.47 0.07 -16.55
C GLU A 110 -6.41 -0.92 -16.02
N ALA A 111 -5.27 -0.38 -15.57
CA ALA A 111 -4.12 -1.19 -15.16
C ALA A 111 -3.26 -0.41 -14.15
N LEU A 112 -3.75 -0.28 -12.92
CA LEU A 112 -2.96 0.32 -11.84
C LEU A 112 -1.75 -0.57 -11.53
N LYS A 113 -0.55 0.02 -11.53
CA LYS A 113 0.73 -0.69 -11.33
C LYS A 113 1.33 -0.47 -9.96
N GLU A 114 1.11 0.70 -9.36
CA GLU A 114 1.70 1.08 -8.08
C GLU A 114 0.64 1.66 -7.16
N PHE A 115 0.55 1.09 -5.96
CA PHE A 115 -0.29 1.60 -4.89
C PHE A 115 0.55 1.86 -3.64
N VAL A 116 0.41 3.07 -3.10
CA VAL A 116 1.08 3.49 -1.87
C VAL A 116 0.02 4.04 -0.91
N LEU A 117 -0.03 3.50 0.30
CA LEU A 117 -0.84 4.00 1.41
C LEU A 117 0.10 4.24 2.59
N THR A 118 0.21 5.49 3.04
CA THR A 118 1.02 5.83 4.21
C THR A 118 0.21 6.57 5.26
N GLN A 119 0.50 6.34 6.53
CA GLN A 119 -0.15 7.01 7.65
C GLN A 119 0.80 7.16 8.84
N ARG A 120 0.60 8.21 9.64
CA ARG A 120 1.32 8.42 10.89
C ARG A 120 0.91 7.39 11.94
N GLU A 121 1.81 7.09 12.87
CA GLU A 121 1.52 6.25 14.04
C GLU A 121 0.44 6.85 14.93
N GLU A 122 0.47 8.19 15.09
CA GLU A 122 -0.55 8.99 15.78
C GLU A 122 -1.15 9.99 14.77
N PRO A 123 -2.24 9.61 14.06
CA PRO A 123 -2.92 10.50 13.13
C PRO A 123 -3.56 11.69 13.86
N GLU A 124 -3.39 12.88 13.30
CA GLU A 124 -4.05 14.10 13.78
C GLU A 124 -4.68 14.82 12.58
N PRO A 125 -6.03 14.98 12.51
CA PRO A 125 -7.02 14.47 13.45
C PRO A 125 -7.17 12.94 13.38
N GLU A 126 -7.85 12.36 14.38
CA GLU A 126 -8.15 10.93 14.44
C GLU A 126 -8.87 10.46 13.16
N LEU A 127 -8.60 9.21 12.76
CA LEU A 127 -9.22 8.60 11.58
C LEU A 127 -10.62 8.11 11.93
N GLU A 128 -11.61 8.57 11.17
CA GLU A 128 -13.01 8.22 11.36
C GLU A 128 -13.46 7.16 10.33
N GLU A 129 -12.88 7.19 9.12
CA GLU A 129 -13.37 6.41 7.97
C GLU A 129 -12.55 5.15 7.69
N SER A 130 -11.25 5.20 8.02
CA SER A 130 -10.28 4.15 7.73
C SER A 130 -10.59 2.85 8.46
N SER A 131 -10.59 1.72 7.75
CA SER A 131 -10.64 0.40 8.40
C SER A 131 -9.39 0.17 9.26
N ALA A 132 -9.57 -0.51 10.39
CA ALA A 132 -8.47 -1.00 11.22
C ALA A 132 -7.78 -2.27 10.65
N SER A 133 -8.35 -2.85 9.59
CA SER A 133 -7.91 -4.13 9.02
C SER A 133 -7.19 -3.94 7.69
N ILE A 134 -5.89 -4.26 7.67
CA ILE A 134 -5.10 -4.28 6.42
C ILE A 134 -5.71 -5.20 5.37
N ARG A 135 -6.39 -6.26 5.81
CA ARG A 135 -7.01 -7.22 4.90
C ARG A 135 -8.12 -6.60 4.07
N ASP A 136 -8.78 -5.57 4.59
CA ASP A 136 -9.89 -4.90 3.91
C ASP A 136 -9.35 -4.07 2.74
N TYR A 137 -8.29 -3.29 2.96
CA TYR A 137 -7.56 -2.61 1.88
C TYR A 137 -7.00 -3.57 0.83
N ILE A 138 -6.44 -4.71 1.24
CA ILE A 138 -5.96 -5.74 0.29
C ILE A 138 -7.12 -6.33 -0.51
N LEU A 139 -8.33 -6.44 0.06
CA LEU A 139 -9.52 -6.88 -0.68
C LEU A 139 -9.93 -5.82 -1.71
N SER A 140 -9.93 -4.53 -1.36
CA SER A 140 -10.21 -3.43 -2.31
C SER A 140 -9.21 -3.42 -3.48
N LEU A 141 -7.92 -3.68 -3.20
CA LEU A 141 -6.87 -3.75 -4.22
C LEU A 141 -7.02 -4.92 -5.21
N LYS A 142 -7.91 -5.89 -4.94
CA LYS A 142 -8.14 -7.02 -5.86
C LYS A 142 -8.69 -6.59 -7.22
N GLU A 143 -9.40 -5.46 -7.28
CA GLU A 143 -9.89 -4.89 -8.55
C GLU A 143 -8.75 -4.65 -9.56
N GLN A 144 -7.51 -4.48 -9.07
CA GLN A 144 -6.31 -4.23 -9.88
C GLN A 144 -5.23 -5.33 -9.73
N CYS A 145 -5.60 -6.51 -9.24
CA CYS A 145 -4.63 -7.59 -8.94
C CYS A 145 -3.86 -8.12 -10.16
N HIS A 146 -4.41 -7.96 -11.38
CA HIS A 146 -3.80 -8.38 -12.63
C HIS A 146 -2.66 -7.46 -13.11
N SER A 147 -2.61 -6.22 -12.62
CA SER A 147 -1.66 -5.20 -13.08
C SER A 147 -0.76 -4.63 -11.99
N LEU A 148 -1.15 -4.73 -10.71
CA LEU A 148 -0.37 -4.21 -9.61
C LEU A 148 0.99 -4.90 -9.52
N GLU A 149 2.06 -4.12 -9.75
CA GLU A 149 3.45 -4.55 -9.66
C GLU A 149 4.05 -4.23 -8.28
N THR A 150 3.59 -3.16 -7.63
CA THR A 150 4.09 -2.69 -6.33
C THR A 150 2.93 -2.30 -5.41
N ILE A 151 2.96 -2.83 -4.18
CA ILE A 151 2.08 -2.40 -3.08
C ILE A 151 2.97 -1.99 -1.91
N THR A 152 2.75 -0.78 -1.39
CA THR A 152 3.37 -0.27 -0.17
C THR A 152 2.29 0.20 0.78
N ILE A 153 2.18 -0.44 1.94
CA ILE A 153 1.28 -0.04 3.02
C ILE A 153 2.14 0.24 4.24
N ASP A 154 2.42 1.51 4.46
CA ASP A 154 3.07 2.05 5.65
C ASP A 154 2.00 2.70 6.54
N PHE A 155 1.17 1.86 7.15
CA PHE A 155 0.08 2.26 8.04
C PHE A 155 0.18 1.43 9.33
N PRO A 156 0.93 1.92 10.34
CA PRO A 156 1.30 1.15 11.53
C PRO A 156 0.12 0.60 12.33
N MET A 157 -1.01 1.31 12.35
CA MET A 157 -2.19 0.94 13.14
C MET A 157 -2.98 -0.24 12.55
N LEU A 158 -2.74 -0.62 11.29
CA LEU A 158 -3.48 -1.70 10.65
C LEU A 158 -3.04 -3.05 11.20
N ALA A 159 -4.02 -3.90 11.51
CA ALA A 159 -3.77 -5.28 11.93
C ALA A 159 -4.87 -6.20 11.40
N SER A 160 -4.58 -7.49 11.26
CA SER A 160 -5.61 -8.49 11.00
C SER A 160 -5.35 -9.73 11.82
N ALA A 161 -6.39 -10.44 12.25
CA ALA A 161 -6.24 -11.75 12.88
C ALA A 161 -5.99 -12.87 11.86
N ARG A 162 -6.11 -12.57 10.55
CA ARG A 162 -6.00 -13.54 9.46
C ARG A 162 -4.85 -13.16 8.53
N PRO A 163 -4.16 -14.14 7.94
CA PRO A 163 -3.14 -13.88 6.93
C PRO A 163 -3.75 -13.23 5.68
N LEU A 164 -2.93 -12.48 4.96
CA LEU A 164 -3.30 -11.91 3.67
C LEU A 164 -3.44 -13.00 2.59
N ALA A 165 -4.40 -12.78 1.69
CA ALA A 165 -4.65 -13.66 0.56
C ALA A 165 -4.14 -12.98 -0.73
N LEU A 166 -2.86 -13.21 -1.05
CA LEU A 166 -2.15 -12.47 -2.10
C LEU A 166 -1.91 -13.27 -3.39
N ARG A 167 -2.34 -14.54 -3.45
CA ARG A 167 -2.12 -15.43 -4.62
C ARG A 167 -2.70 -14.90 -5.93
N GLU A 168 -3.75 -14.09 -5.84
CA GLU A 168 -4.43 -13.50 -7.01
C GLU A 168 -3.65 -12.32 -7.61
N PHE A 169 -2.70 -11.74 -6.86
CA PHE A 169 -1.85 -10.64 -7.31
C PHE A 169 -0.74 -11.16 -8.22
N THR A 170 -1.11 -11.62 -9.40
CA THR A 170 -0.21 -12.33 -10.31
C THR A 170 0.86 -11.45 -10.95
N ALA A 171 0.75 -10.12 -10.89
CA ALA A 171 1.77 -9.19 -11.37
C ALA A 171 2.66 -8.60 -10.27
N LEU A 172 2.35 -8.86 -8.99
CA LEU A 172 2.98 -8.19 -7.85
C LEU A 172 4.41 -8.69 -7.64
N LYS A 173 5.36 -7.77 -7.78
CA LYS A 173 6.81 -8.00 -7.62
C LYS A 173 7.33 -7.45 -6.31
N THR A 174 6.72 -6.39 -5.78
CA THR A 174 7.19 -5.75 -4.55
C THR A 174 6.05 -5.54 -3.57
N LEU A 175 6.21 -6.09 -2.37
CA LEU A 175 5.29 -5.90 -1.26
C LEU A 175 6.06 -5.30 -0.08
N ARG A 176 5.59 -4.14 0.40
CA ARG A 176 6.14 -3.47 1.58
C ARG A 176 5.05 -3.25 2.61
N LEU A 177 5.32 -3.65 3.85
CA LEU A 177 4.39 -3.59 4.98
C LEU A 177 5.13 -3.05 6.21
N ASN A 178 4.42 -2.63 7.25
CA ASN A 178 5.05 -2.30 8.52
C ASN A 178 5.58 -3.55 9.21
N TRP A 179 4.67 -4.49 9.50
CA TRP A 179 4.92 -5.61 10.39
C TRP A 179 4.66 -6.96 9.72
N ASP A 180 5.39 -8.00 10.12
CA ASP A 180 5.16 -9.39 9.70
C ASP A 180 3.76 -9.89 10.05
N TYR A 181 3.22 -9.51 11.21
CA TYR A 181 1.85 -9.88 11.60
C TYR A 181 0.79 -9.24 10.71
N GLN A 182 1.09 -8.20 9.92
CA GLN A 182 0.16 -7.71 8.91
C GLN A 182 0.04 -8.68 7.74
N LEU A 183 1.11 -9.42 7.43
CA LEU A 183 1.14 -10.46 6.39
C LEU A 183 0.53 -11.77 6.88
N PHE A 184 0.94 -12.24 8.07
CA PHE A 184 0.57 -13.54 8.63
C PHE A 184 -0.69 -13.50 9.53
N GLY A 185 -1.15 -12.30 9.86
CA GLY A 185 -2.12 -12.05 10.92
C GLY A 185 -1.47 -12.01 12.30
N LYS A 186 -2.08 -11.33 13.26
CA LYS A 186 -1.65 -11.27 14.66
C LYS A 186 -2.11 -12.50 15.44
N SER A 187 -1.30 -12.94 16.40
CA SER A 187 -1.63 -14.03 17.32
C SER A 187 -2.96 -13.84 18.02
N THR A 188 -3.73 -14.92 18.09
CA THR A 188 -5.01 -14.97 18.79
C THR A 188 -5.06 -16.20 19.70
N LYS A 189 -6.09 -16.28 20.54
CA LYS A 189 -6.30 -17.46 21.41
C LYS A 189 -6.57 -18.78 20.67
N LYS A 190 -6.75 -18.75 19.35
CA LYS A 190 -7.04 -19.93 18.54
C LYS A 190 -5.80 -20.29 17.70
N PRO A 191 -5.33 -21.55 17.75
CA PRO A 191 -4.18 -21.98 16.97
C PRO A 191 -4.46 -21.87 15.48
N ARG A 192 -3.48 -21.41 14.70
CA ARG A 192 -3.61 -21.22 13.26
C ARG A 192 -3.16 -22.46 12.49
N LEU A 193 -3.87 -22.73 11.39
CA LEU A 193 -3.63 -23.87 10.49
C LEU A 193 -3.41 -23.42 9.03
N HIS A 194 -3.39 -22.12 8.76
CA HIS A 194 -3.36 -21.58 7.40
C HIS A 194 -2.02 -20.91 7.13
N SER A 195 -1.35 -21.33 6.05
CA SER A 195 -0.18 -20.63 5.52
C SER A 195 -0.58 -19.36 4.77
N VAL A 196 0.35 -18.42 4.67
CA VAL A 196 0.19 -17.24 3.82
C VAL A 196 0.21 -17.65 2.35
N GLY A 197 -0.66 -17.04 1.55
CA GLY A 197 -0.64 -17.20 0.10
C GLY A 197 0.11 -16.06 -0.55
N LEU A 198 1.44 -16.16 -0.66
CA LEU A 198 2.27 -15.15 -1.33
C LEU A 198 1.92 -15.00 -2.82
N PRO A 199 2.14 -13.82 -3.42
CA PRO A 199 2.04 -13.63 -4.86
C PRO A 199 3.05 -14.50 -5.60
N PRO A 200 2.69 -15.11 -6.75
CA PRO A 200 3.59 -16.03 -7.47
C PRO A 200 4.80 -15.33 -8.11
N GLU A 201 4.68 -14.03 -8.40
CA GLU A 201 5.69 -13.21 -9.06
C GLU A 201 6.45 -12.29 -8.10
N LEU A 202 6.26 -12.45 -6.79
CA LEU A 202 6.89 -11.60 -5.78
C LEU A 202 8.42 -11.76 -5.84
N GLU A 203 9.13 -10.64 -5.93
CA GLU A 203 10.59 -10.56 -6.00
C GLU A 203 11.20 -9.93 -4.74
N THR A 204 10.52 -8.93 -4.17
CA THR A 204 10.97 -8.20 -2.98
C THR A 204 9.87 -8.15 -1.93
N LEU A 205 10.19 -8.59 -0.71
CA LEU A 205 9.37 -8.43 0.49
C LEU A 205 10.10 -7.53 1.48
N GLU A 206 9.44 -6.48 1.95
CA GLU A 206 10.04 -5.50 2.86
C GLU A 206 9.14 -5.26 4.08
N PHE A 207 9.76 -5.18 5.24
CA PHE A 207 9.13 -4.77 6.50
C PHE A 207 9.77 -3.51 7.04
N PHE A 208 8.96 -2.49 7.28
CA PHE A 208 9.41 -1.19 7.80
C PHE A 208 9.66 -1.18 9.31
N ASN A 209 9.28 -2.25 10.02
CA ASN A 209 9.49 -2.38 11.45
C ASN A 209 10.19 -3.72 11.80
N PRO A 210 10.81 -3.80 13.00
CA PRO A 210 11.49 -5.01 13.44
C PRO A 210 10.59 -6.25 13.45
N LEU A 211 11.17 -7.38 13.05
CA LEU A 211 10.54 -8.70 13.11
C LEU A 211 10.57 -9.26 14.54
N GLY A 212 9.78 -10.31 14.80
CA GLY A 212 9.92 -11.07 16.05
C GLY A 212 9.08 -10.57 17.22
N THR A 213 8.21 -9.58 17.00
CA THR A 213 7.31 -9.07 18.05
C THR A 213 6.18 -10.06 18.41
N ASP A 214 5.98 -11.09 17.59
CA ASP A 214 4.99 -12.15 17.75
C ASP A 214 5.61 -13.51 17.42
N GLU A 215 5.77 -14.37 18.44
CA GLU A 215 6.46 -15.67 18.33
C GLU A 215 5.76 -16.63 17.36
N GLU A 216 4.43 -16.73 17.41
CA GLU A 216 3.68 -17.59 16.47
C GLU A 216 3.81 -17.08 15.02
N VAL A 217 3.87 -15.76 14.84
CA VAL A 217 4.08 -15.15 13.51
C VAL A 217 5.50 -15.43 13.00
N THR A 218 6.48 -15.39 13.89
CA THR A 218 7.88 -15.71 13.57
C THR A 218 8.00 -17.15 13.06
N ASP A 219 7.38 -18.11 13.76
CA ASP A 219 7.33 -19.52 13.34
C ASP A 219 6.67 -19.69 11.96
N LEU A 220 5.55 -18.99 11.72
CA LEU A 220 4.86 -19.00 10.44
C LEU A 220 5.72 -18.41 9.32
N PHE A 221 6.49 -17.36 9.63
CA PHE A 221 7.37 -16.73 8.67
C PHE A 221 8.55 -17.65 8.32
N VAL A 222 9.18 -18.28 9.31
CA VAL A 222 10.20 -19.32 9.10
C VAL A 222 9.66 -20.43 8.18
N SER A 223 8.47 -20.94 8.46
CA SER A 223 7.85 -21.98 7.62
C SER A 223 7.59 -21.49 6.18
N ALA A 224 7.22 -20.23 6.01
CA ALA A 224 7.04 -19.64 4.68
C ALA A 224 8.37 -19.54 3.93
N ILE A 225 9.45 -19.12 4.59
CA ILE A 225 10.80 -19.02 4.02
C ILE A 225 11.30 -20.41 3.57
N GLU A 226 11.15 -21.42 4.43
CA GLU A 226 11.57 -22.80 4.12
C GLU A 226 10.82 -23.40 2.91
N SER A 227 9.61 -22.90 2.61
CA SER A 227 8.78 -23.36 1.51
C SER A 227 8.83 -22.50 0.24
N LEU A 228 9.67 -21.45 0.18
CA LEU A 228 9.75 -20.52 -0.96
C LEU A 228 10.03 -21.20 -2.30
N HIS A 229 10.87 -22.24 -2.30
CA HIS A 229 11.17 -23.05 -3.49
C HIS A 229 9.91 -23.71 -4.11
N ILE A 230 8.80 -23.79 -3.38
CA ILE A 230 7.51 -24.29 -3.85
C ILE A 230 6.54 -23.13 -4.09
N THR A 231 6.43 -22.21 -3.14
CA THR A 231 5.33 -21.23 -3.06
C THR A 231 5.62 -19.90 -3.74
N CYS A 232 6.88 -19.45 -3.75
CA CYS A 232 7.28 -18.14 -4.24
C CYS A 232 8.75 -18.16 -4.70
N ARG A 233 9.01 -18.79 -5.85
CA ARG A 233 10.37 -19.03 -6.39
C ARG A 233 11.10 -17.79 -6.88
N LYS A 234 10.38 -16.68 -7.04
CA LYS A 234 10.94 -15.43 -7.56
C LYS A 234 11.40 -14.50 -6.45
N LEU A 235 11.03 -14.80 -5.20
CA LEU A 235 11.42 -13.98 -4.06
C LEU A 235 12.93 -14.07 -3.88
N LYS A 236 13.60 -12.96 -4.15
CA LYS A 236 15.05 -12.82 -4.17
C LYS A 236 15.57 -11.90 -3.08
N GLU A 237 14.70 -11.04 -2.54
CA GLU A 237 15.09 -10.00 -1.61
C GLU A 237 14.10 -9.91 -0.45
N LEU A 238 14.63 -10.07 0.76
CA LEU A 238 13.95 -9.78 2.00
C LEU A 238 14.64 -8.57 2.63
N ILE A 239 13.89 -7.49 2.86
CA ILE A 239 14.40 -6.26 3.46
C ILE A 239 13.74 -6.10 4.83
N VAL A 240 14.55 -5.90 5.85
CA VAL A 240 14.08 -5.76 7.25
C VAL A 240 14.77 -4.58 7.92
N LEU A 241 14.01 -3.83 8.69
CA LEU A 241 14.55 -2.81 9.59
C LEU A 241 14.96 -3.47 10.92
N VAL A 242 16.13 -3.08 11.42
CA VAL A 242 16.64 -3.39 12.75
C VAL A 242 16.94 -2.06 13.43
N ASP A 243 16.38 -1.87 14.62
CA ASP A 243 16.65 -0.69 15.47
C ASP A 243 17.60 -1.07 16.61
N GLU A 244 17.08 -1.68 17.68
CA GLU A 244 17.85 -2.16 18.84
C GLU A 244 17.99 -3.70 18.87
N ASP A 245 17.01 -4.40 18.29
CA ASP A 245 16.92 -5.87 18.29
C ASP A 245 17.44 -6.46 16.98
N GLU A 246 18.28 -7.50 17.07
CA GLU A 246 18.70 -8.29 15.91
C GLU A 246 17.51 -8.99 15.23
N VAL A 247 17.67 -9.31 13.94
CA VAL A 247 16.73 -10.19 13.24
C VAL A 247 16.64 -11.53 13.98
N PRO A 248 15.42 -12.09 14.22
CA PRO A 248 15.27 -13.37 14.91
C PRO A 248 16.16 -14.46 14.30
N LYS A 249 16.89 -15.19 15.15
CA LYS A 249 17.90 -16.18 14.72
C LYS A 249 17.31 -17.26 13.83
N GLU A 250 16.10 -17.68 14.13
CA GLU A 250 15.35 -18.69 13.37
C GLU A 250 15.07 -18.19 11.94
N VAL A 251 14.77 -16.89 11.78
CA VAL A 251 14.57 -16.25 10.47
C VAL A 251 15.90 -16.19 9.72
N LEU A 252 16.98 -15.76 10.38
CA LEU A 252 18.33 -15.74 9.78
C LEU A 252 18.76 -17.12 9.28
N GLU A 253 18.60 -18.16 10.10
CA GLU A 253 18.92 -19.53 9.73
C GLU A 253 18.04 -20.04 8.57
N ALA A 254 16.75 -19.69 8.56
CA ALA A 254 15.84 -20.06 7.48
C ALA A 254 16.25 -19.41 6.16
N VAL A 255 16.61 -18.12 6.17
CA VAL A 255 17.11 -17.40 4.99
C VAL A 255 18.42 -18.01 4.49
N LYS A 256 19.40 -18.29 5.38
CA LYS A 256 20.70 -18.88 5.01
C LYS A 256 20.56 -20.22 4.27
N LYS A 257 19.46 -20.95 4.48
CA LYS A 257 19.14 -22.20 3.76
C LYS A 257 18.56 -21.99 2.35
N GLN A 258 18.17 -20.77 1.98
CA GLN A 258 17.57 -20.45 0.69
C GLN A 258 18.59 -19.76 -0.22
N GLU A 259 19.22 -20.50 -1.13
CA GLU A 259 20.22 -19.95 -2.08
C GLU A 259 19.70 -18.78 -2.94
N GLN A 260 18.38 -18.73 -3.17
CA GLN A 260 17.74 -17.71 -3.98
C GLN A 260 17.47 -16.39 -3.25
N LEU A 261 17.52 -16.37 -1.91
CA LEU A 261 17.04 -15.27 -1.10
C LEU A 261 18.19 -14.49 -0.45
N HIS A 262 18.27 -13.20 -0.71
CA HIS A 262 19.17 -12.26 -0.06
C HIS A 262 18.44 -11.50 1.04
N LEU A 263 19.07 -11.38 2.22
CA LEU A 263 18.57 -10.56 3.32
C LEU A 263 19.33 -9.24 3.37
N ASN A 264 18.59 -8.14 3.23
CA ASN A 264 19.09 -6.79 3.48
C ASN A 264 18.60 -6.32 4.84
N VAL A 265 19.53 -6.02 5.74
CA VAL A 265 19.21 -5.42 7.04
C VAL A 265 19.51 -3.93 6.96
N ILE A 266 18.51 -3.11 7.28
CA ILE A 266 18.64 -1.66 7.40
C ILE A 266 18.78 -1.35 8.89
N GLY A 267 19.82 -0.61 9.29
CA GLY A 267 20.00 -0.15 10.68
C GLY A 267 20.81 -1.08 11.59
N GLY A 268 21.17 -2.28 11.14
CA GLY A 268 22.11 -3.18 11.82
C GLY A 268 23.37 -3.47 10.98
N ASP A 269 24.46 -3.83 11.64
CA ASP A 269 25.60 -4.48 10.98
C ASP A 269 25.20 -5.95 10.72
N LEU A 270 25.24 -6.40 9.46
CA LEU A 270 25.25 -7.83 9.18
C LEU A 270 26.56 -8.34 9.77
N ASP A 271 26.52 -9.15 10.84
CA ASP A 271 27.70 -9.78 11.38
C ASP A 271 28.49 -10.42 10.23
N ASP A 272 29.62 -9.80 9.88
CA ASP A 272 30.69 -10.38 9.10
C ASP A 272 31.23 -11.55 9.96
N ASP A 273 30.58 -12.71 9.86
CA ASP A 273 31.21 -14.00 10.12
C ASP A 273 32.28 -14.21 9.04
N ASP A 274 33.36 -13.42 9.09
CA ASP A 274 34.64 -13.77 8.50
C ASP A 274 35.22 -14.90 9.37
N ASP A 275 35.04 -16.13 8.87
CA ASP A 275 35.66 -17.36 9.35
C ASP A 275 37.18 -17.17 9.60
N GLU A 276 37.64 -17.33 10.85
CA GLU A 276 39.00 -17.79 11.20
C GLU A 276 39.05 -19.31 11.43
#